data_AF-A0AAF0E4A3-F1
#
_entry.id   AF-A0AAF0E4A3-F1
#
_cell.length_a   1.000
_cell.length_b   1.000
_cell.length_c   1.000
_cell.angle_alpha   90.00
_cell.angle_beta   90.00
_cell.angle_gamma   90.00
#
_symmetry.space_group_name_H-M   'P 1'
#
loop_
_entity.id
_entity.type
_entity.pdbx_description
1 polymer ?
#
loop_
_entity_poly.entity_id
_entity_poly.type
_entity_poly.pdbx_seq_one_letter_code
_entity_poly.pdbx_strand_id
1 'polypeptide(L)'
;MSVNPSLEGLSPEDPHAELCMQVLRQGLEAMEAQTSQMIDMLYQVDVYMAPSTVQNAAGFNPQEALSHVSELFHSYQAELLAKREALADYTCEDINLSQFVAQWRTLDSVQRGRQQEMDDLADLLAKFG
;
A
#
# COMPACT_ATOMS: atom_id res chain seq x y z
N MET A 1 -15.09 -13.47 27.21
CA MET A 1 -14.02 -13.69 26.22
C MET A 1 -14.71 -14.20 24.96
N SER A 2 -14.99 -13.33 23.99
CA SER A 2 -15.59 -13.77 22.73
C SER A 2 -14.50 -14.36 21.86
N VAL A 3 -14.61 -15.65 21.58
CA VAL A 3 -13.81 -16.35 20.57
C VAL A 3 -14.29 -15.78 19.23
N ASN A 4 -13.46 -14.98 18.56
CA ASN A 4 -13.75 -14.60 17.18
C ASN A 4 -13.70 -15.89 16.35
N PRO A 5 -14.82 -16.32 15.73
CA PRO A 5 -14.76 -17.47 14.83
C PRO A 5 -13.86 -17.09 13.65
N SER A 6 -12.83 -17.90 13.40
CA SER A 6 -12.04 -17.78 12.18
C SER A 6 -12.98 -17.91 10.98
N LEU A 7 -12.84 -17.00 10.00
CA LEU A 7 -13.55 -17.04 8.71
C LEU A 7 -13.48 -18.41 8.02
N GLU A 8 -12.45 -19.19 8.33
CA GLU A 8 -12.17 -20.54 7.83
C GLU A 8 -13.28 -21.58 8.10
N GLY A 9 -14.22 -21.32 9.01
CA GLY A 9 -15.31 -22.24 9.35
C GLY A 9 -16.73 -21.74 9.04
N LEU A 10 -16.88 -20.55 8.48
CA LEU A 10 -18.20 -19.94 8.24
C LEU A 10 -18.67 -20.23 6.81
N SER A 11 -19.94 -20.62 6.65
CA SER A 11 -20.57 -20.71 5.33
C SER A 11 -20.59 -19.30 4.70
N PRO A 12 -20.40 -19.14 3.38
CA PRO A 12 -20.53 -17.84 2.72
C PRO A 12 -21.93 -17.20 2.90
N GLU A 13 -22.95 -18.00 3.21
CA GLU A 13 -24.30 -17.52 3.54
C GLU A 13 -24.47 -17.10 5.02
N ASP A 14 -23.43 -17.21 5.85
CA ASP A 14 -23.47 -16.80 7.26
C ASP A 14 -23.47 -15.27 7.37
N PRO A 15 -24.46 -14.66 8.05
CA PRO A 15 -24.47 -13.23 8.33
C PRO A 15 -23.18 -12.69 8.96
N HIS A 16 -22.45 -13.52 9.71
CA HIS A 16 -21.16 -13.15 10.29
C HIS A 16 -20.04 -13.06 9.24
N ALA A 17 -20.07 -13.91 8.21
CA ALA A 17 -19.12 -13.83 7.11
C ALA A 17 -19.30 -12.51 6.36
N GLU A 18 -20.55 -12.13 6.06
CA GLU A 18 -20.83 -10.85 5.40
C GLU A 18 -20.42 -9.65 6.27
N LEU A 19 -20.65 -9.70 7.59
CA LEU A 19 -20.21 -8.65 8.51
C LEU A 19 -18.68 -8.52 8.55
N CYS A 20 -17.95 -9.63 8.55
CA CYS A 20 -16.50 -9.62 8.43
C CYS A 20 -16.03 -9.03 7.10
N MET A 21 -16.67 -9.39 5.98
CA MET A 21 -16.34 -8.82 4.67
C MET A 21 -16.63 -7.32 4.62
N GLN A 22 -17.73 -6.87 5.22
CA GLN A 22 -18.04 -5.44 5.34
C GLN A 22 -16.96 -4.67 6.10
N VAL A 23 -16.41 -5.23 7.19
CA VAL A 23 -15.28 -4.63 7.92
C VAL A 23 -14.03 -4.53 7.05
N LEU A 24 -13.73 -5.56 6.25
CA LEU A 24 -12.60 -5.52 5.30
C LEU A 24 -12.79 -4.44 4.22
N ARG A 25 -13.99 -4.33 3.65
CA ARG A 25 -14.33 -3.29 2.66
C ARG A 25 -14.15 -1.88 3.25
N GLN A 26 -14.70 -1.63 4.44
CA GLN A 26 -14.56 -0.34 5.11
C GLN A 26 -13.11 -0.02 5.47
N GLY A 27 -12.34 -1.02 5.91
CA GLY A 27 -10.92 -0.87 6.18
C GLY A 27 -10.13 -0.48 4.93
N LEU A 28 -10.38 -1.15 3.80
CA LEU A 28 -9.77 -0.79 2.51
C LEU A 28 -10.11 0.63 2.08
N GLU A 29 -11.39 1.00 2.11
CA GLU A 29 -11.85 2.33 1.72
C GLU A 29 -11.19 3.43 2.58
N ALA A 30 -11.07 3.21 3.88
CA ALA A 30 -10.39 4.14 4.79
C ALA A 30 -8.88 4.26 4.48
N MET A 31 -8.21 3.14 4.21
CA MET A 31 -6.78 3.15 3.85
C MET A 31 -6.55 3.85 2.51
N GLU A 32 -7.38 3.59 1.51
CA GLU A 32 -7.32 4.23 0.20
C GLU A 32 -7.53 5.75 0.28
N ALA A 33 -8.50 6.19 1.10
CA ALA A 33 -8.74 7.60 1.36
C ALA A 33 -7.52 8.27 2.01
N GLN A 34 -6.90 7.62 2.99
CA GLN A 34 -5.70 8.13 3.65
C GLN A 34 -4.50 8.19 2.69
N THR A 35 -4.26 7.14 1.91
CA THR A 35 -3.18 7.12 0.91
C THR A 35 -3.37 8.21 -0.13
N SER A 36 -4.60 8.42 -0.60
CA SER A 36 -4.91 9.49 -1.56
C SER A 36 -4.65 10.89 -0.96
N GLN A 37 -5.06 11.13 0.30
CA GLN A 37 -4.76 12.39 0.99
C GLN A 37 -3.25 12.64 1.15
N MET A 38 -2.47 11.59 1.43
CA MET A 38 -1.02 11.70 1.55
C MET A 38 -0.35 12.02 0.21
N ILE A 39 -0.84 11.42 -0.89
CA ILE A 39 -0.39 11.75 -2.25
C ILE A 39 -0.73 13.20 -2.60
N ASP A 40 -1.96 13.65 -2.32
CA ASP A 40 -2.38 15.04 -2.56
C ASP A 40 -1.52 16.05 -1.78
N MET A 41 -1.18 15.71 -0.52
CA MET A 41 -0.27 16.53 0.28
C MET A 41 1.13 16.61 -0.33
N LEU A 42 1.68 15.51 -0.85
CA LEU A 42 2.97 15.51 -1.53
C LEU A 42 2.94 16.41 -2.77
N TYR A 43 1.90 16.31 -3.59
CA TYR A 43 1.72 17.20 -4.74
C TYR A 43 1.69 18.67 -4.34
N GLN A 44 1.00 19.01 -3.25
CA GLN A 44 0.98 20.38 -2.74
C GLN A 44 2.38 20.82 -2.31
N VAL A 45 3.12 19.99 -1.57
CA VAL A 45 4.48 20.30 -1.11
C VAL A 45 5.45 20.48 -2.28
N ASP A 46 5.37 19.63 -3.31
CA ASP A 46 6.20 19.73 -4.51
C ASP A 46 5.96 21.05 -5.26
N VAL A 47 4.69 21.43 -5.44
CA VAL A 47 4.30 22.72 -6.04
C VAL A 47 4.84 23.91 -5.23
N TYR A 48 4.88 23.82 -3.88
CA TYR A 48 5.44 24.88 -3.04
C TYR A 48 6.98 24.91 -3.03
N MET A 49 7.65 23.78 -3.30
CA MET A 49 9.11 23.65 -3.33
C MET A 49 9.73 24.10 -4.67
N ALA A 50 8.95 24.17 -5.74
CA ALA A 50 9.35 24.73 -7.02
C ALA A 50 8.92 26.21 -7.12
N PRO A 51 9.78 27.26 -7.03
CA PRO A 51 11.21 27.32 -6.78
C PRO A 51 11.58 28.31 -5.65
N SER A 52 12.43 27.91 -4.72
CA SER A 52 13.41 28.85 -4.17
C SER A 52 14.72 28.13 -3.95
N THR A 53 15.78 28.74 -4.46
CA THR A 53 17.19 28.37 -4.39
C THR A 53 17.66 28.16 -2.95
N VAL A 54 17.21 27.10 -2.28
CA VAL A 54 17.79 26.66 -1.02
C VAL A 54 19.00 25.82 -1.39
N GLN A 55 20.14 26.50 -1.42
CA GLN A 55 21.45 25.88 -1.52
C GLN A 55 21.54 24.71 -0.54
N ASN A 56 21.94 23.55 -1.07
CA ASN A 56 22.31 22.32 -0.37
C ASN A 56 23.02 22.61 0.96
N ALA A 57 22.28 22.69 2.05
CA ALA A 57 22.84 22.63 3.37
C ALA A 57 23.05 21.14 3.69
N ALA A 58 24.32 20.71 3.72
CA ALA A 58 24.73 19.40 4.23
C ALA A 58 24.18 18.16 3.51
N GLY A 59 24.15 18.15 2.18
CA GLY A 59 23.90 16.92 1.40
C GLY A 59 22.48 16.36 1.47
N PHE A 60 21.52 17.10 2.01
CA PHE A 60 20.11 16.72 2.04
C PHE A 60 19.37 17.36 0.85
N ASN A 61 18.92 16.54 -0.09
CA ASN A 61 18.13 16.97 -1.23
C ASN A 61 16.64 16.72 -0.96
N PRO A 62 15.85 17.74 -0.56
CA PRO A 62 14.44 17.56 -0.21
C PRO A 62 13.59 17.08 -1.38
N GLN A 63 13.97 17.36 -2.63
CA GLN A 63 13.27 16.85 -3.81
C GLN A 63 13.44 15.33 -3.97
N GLU A 64 14.63 14.82 -3.70
CA GLU A 64 14.93 13.39 -3.76
C GLU A 64 14.17 12.63 -2.66
N ALA A 65 14.14 13.18 -1.44
CA ALA A 65 13.33 12.64 -0.35
C ALA A 65 11.82 12.64 -0.67
N LEU A 66 11.31 13.68 -1.33
CA LEU A 66 9.91 13.73 -1.79
C LEU A 66 9.62 12.71 -2.88
N SER A 67 10.54 12.48 -3.82
CA SER A 67 10.43 11.43 -4.84
C SER A 67 10.30 10.04 -4.21
N HIS A 68 11.18 9.72 -3.26
CA HIS A 68 11.13 8.44 -2.52
C HIS A 68 9.81 8.24 -1.78
N VAL A 69 9.32 9.28 -1.10
CA VAL A 69 8.04 9.18 -0.37
C VAL A 69 6.87 9.04 -1.36
N SER A 70 6.95 9.66 -2.55
CA SER A 70 5.96 9.50 -3.63
C SER A 70 5.92 8.06 -4.17
N GLU A 71 7.08 7.47 -4.47
CA GLU A 71 7.20 6.08 -4.93
C GLU A 71 6.66 5.06 -3.91
N LEU A 72 6.92 5.32 -2.63
CA LEU A 72 6.36 4.52 -1.54
C LEU A 72 4.83 4.57 -1.51
N PHE A 73 4.23 5.76 -1.65
CA PHE A 73 2.76 5.86 -1.70
C PHE A 73 2.16 5.25 -2.96
N HIS A 74 2.82 5.32 -4.10
CA HIS A 74 2.40 4.57 -5.30
C HIS A 74 2.44 3.05 -5.06
N SER A 75 3.45 2.56 -4.36
CA SER A 75 3.54 1.14 -3.98
C SER A 75 2.40 0.74 -3.03
N TYR A 76 2.03 1.59 -2.08
CA TYR A 76 0.85 1.38 -1.22
C TYR A 76 -0.46 1.43 -2.00
N GLN A 77 -0.61 2.34 -2.95
CA GLN A 77 -1.80 2.44 -3.79
C GLN A 77 -1.98 1.18 -4.66
N ALA A 78 -0.89 0.68 -5.25
CA ALA A 78 -0.90 -0.57 -6.01
C ALA A 78 -1.27 -1.77 -5.12
N GLU A 79 -0.75 -1.81 -3.89
CA GLU A 79 -1.09 -2.88 -2.96
C GLU A 79 -2.57 -2.84 -2.55
N LEU A 80 -3.12 -1.67 -2.24
CA LEU A 80 -4.53 -1.52 -1.89
C LEU A 80 -5.45 -1.92 -3.06
N LEU A 81 -5.07 -1.59 -4.30
CA LEU A 81 -5.78 -2.05 -5.50
C LEU A 81 -5.79 -3.58 -5.57
N ALA A 82 -4.64 -4.24 -5.39
CA ALA A 82 -4.55 -5.70 -5.39
C ALA A 82 -5.40 -6.35 -4.28
N LYS A 83 -5.48 -5.73 -3.10
CA LYS A 83 -6.38 -6.18 -2.03
C LYS A 83 -7.85 -6.04 -2.40
N ARG A 84 -8.22 -4.94 -3.05
CA ARG A 84 -9.59 -4.72 -3.52
C ARG A 84 -9.99 -5.77 -4.56
N GLU A 85 -9.10 -6.08 -5.49
CA GLU A 85 -9.27 -7.15 -6.49
C GLU A 85 -9.45 -8.51 -5.81
N ALA A 86 -8.55 -8.89 -4.88
CA ALA A 86 -8.67 -10.15 -4.15
C ALA A 86 -10.01 -10.27 -3.37
N LEU A 87 -10.50 -9.18 -2.81
CA LEU A 87 -11.80 -9.16 -2.11
C LEU A 87 -12.98 -9.30 -3.07
N ALA A 88 -12.89 -8.68 -4.25
CA ALA A 88 -13.88 -8.82 -5.30
C ALA A 88 -13.90 -10.26 -5.83
N ASP A 89 -12.74 -10.83 -6.17
CA ASP A 89 -12.60 -12.20 -6.65
C ASP A 89 -13.17 -13.21 -5.64
N TYR A 90 -12.92 -13.00 -4.35
CA TYR A 90 -13.50 -13.86 -3.31
C TYR A 90 -15.02 -13.71 -3.20
N THR A 91 -15.54 -12.47 -3.25
CA THR A 91 -16.99 -12.21 -3.17
C THR A 91 -17.75 -12.74 -4.40
N CYS A 92 -17.10 -12.74 -5.57
CA CYS A 92 -17.63 -13.27 -6.82
C CYS A 92 -17.44 -14.79 -6.97
N GLU A 93 -16.88 -15.47 -5.96
CA GLU A 93 -16.56 -16.89 -5.97
C GLU A 93 -15.54 -17.33 -7.03
N ASP A 94 -14.74 -16.39 -7.57
CA ASP A 94 -13.67 -16.66 -8.53
C ASP A 94 -12.45 -17.31 -7.87
N ILE A 95 -12.22 -17.01 -6.59
CA ILE A 95 -11.19 -17.65 -5.73
C ILE A 95 -11.80 -18.20 -4.45
N ASN A 96 -11.20 -19.27 -3.92
CA ASN A 96 -11.61 -19.83 -2.63
C ASN A 96 -10.96 -19.09 -1.44
N LEU A 97 -11.45 -19.36 -0.23
CA LEU A 97 -10.98 -18.68 0.98
C LEU A 97 -9.48 -18.85 1.24
N SER A 98 -8.91 -20.02 0.96
CA SER A 98 -7.47 -20.25 1.17
C SER A 98 -6.61 -19.43 0.21
N GLN A 99 -7.06 -19.26 -1.03
CA GLN A 99 -6.43 -18.39 -2.02
C GLN A 99 -6.56 -16.92 -1.61
N PHE A 100 -7.76 -16.50 -1.18
CA PHE A 100 -7.99 -15.16 -0.66
C PHE A 100 -7.08 -14.84 0.53
N VAL A 101 -7.03 -15.71 1.54
CA VAL A 101 -6.18 -15.52 2.72
C VAL A 101 -4.70 -15.46 2.36
N ALA A 102 -4.24 -16.28 1.41
CA ALA A 102 -2.87 -16.23 0.93
C ALA A 102 -2.55 -14.89 0.29
N GLN A 103 -3.37 -14.41 -0.64
CA GLN A 103 -3.20 -13.12 -1.32
C GLN A 103 -3.37 -11.93 -0.36
N TRP A 104 -4.26 -12.03 0.61
CA TRP A 104 -4.53 -10.95 1.56
C TRP A 104 -3.39 -10.73 2.55
N ARG A 105 -2.64 -11.78 2.90
CA ARG A 105 -1.55 -11.71 3.90
C ARG A 105 -0.23 -11.20 3.32
N THR A 106 -0.05 -11.22 2.00
CA THR A 106 1.18 -10.71 1.39
C THR A 106 1.13 -9.19 1.23
N LEU A 107 2.29 -8.57 0.95
CA LEU A 107 2.39 -7.14 0.62
C LEU A 107 3.34 -7.00 -0.58
N ASP A 108 3.07 -7.76 -1.63
CA ASP A 108 4.02 -8.03 -2.71
C ASP A 108 4.42 -6.78 -3.48
N SER A 109 3.53 -5.79 -3.61
CA SER A 109 3.80 -4.52 -4.30
C SER A 109 4.70 -3.63 -3.45
N VAL A 110 4.47 -3.56 -2.14
CA VAL A 110 5.30 -2.80 -1.20
C VAL A 110 6.68 -3.45 -1.03
N GLN A 111 6.73 -4.78 -0.99
CA GLN A 111 8.01 -5.51 -0.92
C GLN A 111 8.85 -5.30 -2.17
N ARG A 112 8.23 -5.37 -3.36
CA ARG A 112 8.92 -5.06 -4.62
C ARG A 112 9.40 -3.62 -4.70
N GLY A 113 8.59 -2.65 -4.29
CA GLY A 113 9.00 -1.24 -4.22
C GLY A 113 10.27 -1.05 -3.38
N ARG A 114 10.29 -1.62 -2.16
CA ARG A 114 11.47 -1.54 -1.28
C ARG A 114 12.70 -2.27 -1.81
N GLN A 115 12.51 -3.39 -2.51
CA GLN A 115 13.61 -4.13 -3.15
C GLN A 115 14.25 -3.26 -4.23
N GLN A 116 13.43 -2.64 -5.09
CA GLN A 116 13.90 -1.74 -6.15
C GLN A 116 14.67 -0.55 -5.58
N GLU A 117 14.15 0.10 -4.53
CA GLU A 117 14.85 1.20 -3.85
C GLU A 117 16.23 0.79 -3.32
N MET A 118 16.35 -0.43 -2.76
CA MET A 118 17.61 -0.94 -2.22
C MET A 118 18.61 -1.25 -3.34
N ASP A 119 18.14 -1.78 -4.47
CA ASP A 119 18.96 -2.07 -5.65
C ASP A 119 19.46 -0.75 -6.29
N ASP A 120 18.60 0.25 -6.40
CA ASP A 120 18.97 1.58 -6.93
C ASP A 120 20.03 2.27 -6.03
N LEU A 121 19.92 2.13 -4.70
CA LEU A 121 20.92 2.61 -3.75
C LEU A 121 22.27 1.89 -3.92
N ALA A 122 22.25 0.57 -4.10
CA ALA A 122 23.45 -0.22 -4.31
C ALA A 122 24.17 0.18 -5.61
N ASP A 123 23.42 0.41 -6.69
CA ASP A 123 23.94 0.87 -7.98
C ASP A 123 24.56 2.28 -7.89
N LEU A 124 23.96 3.18 -7.10
CA LEU A 124 24.54 4.49 -6.84
C LEU A 124 25.87 4.38 -6.09
N LEU A 125 25.93 3.61 -5.01
CA LEU A 125 27.16 3.40 -4.24
C LEU A 125 28.27 2.75 -5.08
N ALA A 126 27.91 1.79 -5.95
CA ALA A 126 28.86 1.16 -6.87
C ALA A 126 29.46 2.13 -7.90
N LYS A 127 28.73 3.20 -8.28
CA LYS A 127 29.23 4.26 -9.16
C LYS A 127 30.19 5.24 -8.47
N PHE A 128 30.23 5.25 -7.13
CA PHE A 128 31.12 6.12 -6.33
C PHE A 128 32.41 5.42 -5.84
N GLY A 129 32.51 4.09 -5.96
CA GLY A 129 33.70 3.30 -5.60
C GLY A 129 34.57 2.94 -6.80
#